data_AF-M0L6M6-F1
#
_entry.id   AF-M0L6M6-F1
#
_cell.length_a   1.000
_cell.length_b   1.000
_cell.length_c   1.000
_cell.angle_alpha   90.00
_cell.angle_beta   90.00
_cell.angle_gamma   90.00
#
_symmetry.space_group_name_H-M   'P 1'
#
loop_
_entity.id
_entity.type
_entity.pdbx_description
1 polymer ?
#
loop_
_entity_poly.entity_id
_entity_poly.type
_entity_poly.pdbx_seq_one_letter_code
_entity_poly.pdbx_strand_id
1 'polypeptide(L)'
;MTQPELDDTDREILRLLAENARRPYSTIAEAVNLSPPSVSARVRQLEQEDVIRRFTVDLDLTQYENRIHVMVRLQPELGKTDSLRESILETPAVEHVFTTAEGEIVAVATPPRNTVGNWAQQYLPLTDVRRYDVQLLSNAAQSAYAEGTESALKCANCGTTVGEDGLATRVGGSLQQFCSENCETTYREQYTESQEKSDA
;
A
#
# COMPACT_ATOMS: atom_id res chain seq x y z
N MET A 1 0.48 -18.69 0.85
CA MET A 1 -0.04 -18.38 2.19
C MET A 1 -1.55 -18.44 2.10
N THR A 2 -2.23 -19.19 2.97
CA THR A 2 -3.69 -19.35 2.91
C THR A 2 -4.31 -18.16 3.62
N GLN A 3 -5.02 -17.31 2.87
CA GLN A 3 -5.75 -16.17 3.43
C GLN A 3 -6.79 -16.69 4.44
N PRO A 4 -6.86 -16.15 5.66
CA PRO A 4 -7.88 -16.58 6.62
C PRO A 4 -9.28 -16.32 6.03
N GLU A 5 -10.16 -17.32 6.09
CA GLU A 5 -11.56 -17.15 5.70
C GLU A 5 -12.27 -16.28 6.74
N LEU A 6 -12.34 -14.97 6.46
CA LEU A 6 -13.10 -14.02 7.27
C LEU A 6 -14.57 -14.06 6.88
N ASP A 7 -15.42 -14.41 7.83
CA ASP A 7 -16.88 -14.36 7.66
C ASP A 7 -17.39 -12.90 7.66
N ASP A 8 -18.65 -12.72 7.26
CA ASP A 8 -19.26 -11.38 7.19
C ASP A 8 -19.31 -10.67 8.56
N THR A 9 -19.36 -11.44 9.65
CA THR A 9 -19.36 -10.87 11.01
C THR A 9 -17.97 -10.34 11.37
N ASP A 10 -16.90 -11.07 11.03
CA ASP A 10 -15.53 -10.61 11.24
C ASP A 10 -15.24 -9.35 10.43
N ARG A 11 -15.71 -9.30 9.17
CA ARG A 11 -15.60 -8.11 8.32
C ARG A 11 -16.28 -6.90 8.94
N GLU A 12 -17.50 -7.08 9.47
CA GLU A 12 -18.23 -5.99 10.12
C GLU A 12 -17.55 -5.55 11.44
N ILE A 13 -17.06 -6.49 12.25
CA ILE A 13 -16.27 -6.18 13.45
C ILE A 13 -15.04 -5.33 13.08
N LEU A 14 -14.29 -5.75 12.04
CA LEU A 14 -13.13 -5.01 11.55
C LEU A 14 -13.50 -3.61 11.06
N ARG A 15 -14.61 -3.47 10.32
CA ARG A 15 -15.12 -2.17 9.85
C ARG A 15 -15.43 -1.23 11.02
N LEU A 16 -16.17 -1.71 12.02
CA LEU A 16 -16.56 -0.92 13.19
C LEU A 16 -15.33 -0.51 14.04
N LEU A 17 -14.33 -1.38 14.16
CA LEU A 17 -13.08 -1.12 14.86
C LEU A 17 -12.14 -0.18 14.08
N ALA A 18 -12.10 -0.30 12.75
CA ALA A 18 -11.34 0.61 11.90
C ALA A 18 -11.86 2.04 12.03
N GLU A 19 -13.18 2.24 12.03
CA GLU A 19 -13.79 3.55 12.28
C GLU A 19 -13.46 4.11 13.68
N ASN A 20 -13.51 3.26 14.71
CA ASN A 20 -13.21 3.65 16.07
C ASN A 20 -12.74 2.45 16.89
N ALA A 21 -11.42 2.32 17.03
CA ALA A 21 -10.78 1.26 17.80
C ALA A 21 -11.18 1.22 19.29
N ARG A 22 -11.71 2.33 19.83
CA ARG A 22 -12.17 2.43 21.23
C ARG A 22 -13.65 2.09 21.41
N ARG A 23 -14.33 1.65 20.34
CA ARG A 23 -15.75 1.30 20.40
C ARG A 23 -15.96 0.17 21.41
N PRO A 24 -16.88 0.32 22.39
CA PRO A 24 -17.14 -0.74 23.34
C PRO A 24 -17.61 -2.02 22.64
N TYR A 25 -17.11 -3.17 23.08
CA TYR A 25 -17.53 -4.46 22.50
C TYR A 25 -19.02 -4.72 22.67
N SER A 26 -19.68 -4.12 23.66
CA SER A 26 -21.15 -4.17 23.79
C SER A 26 -21.85 -3.52 22.60
N THR A 27 -21.37 -2.36 22.15
CA THR A 27 -21.93 -1.65 20.99
C THR A 27 -21.66 -2.39 19.69
N ILE A 28 -20.48 -3.01 19.57
CA ILE A 28 -20.16 -3.88 18.42
C ILE A 28 -21.08 -5.10 18.42
N ALA A 29 -21.26 -5.73 19.59
CA ALA A 29 -22.09 -6.91 19.76
C ALA A 29 -23.56 -6.67 19.37
N GLU A 30 -24.11 -5.50 19.73
CA GLU A 30 -25.43 -5.05 19.28
C GLU A 30 -25.50 -4.93 17.75
N ALA A 31 -24.47 -4.34 17.12
CA ALA A 31 -24.44 -4.15 15.67
C ALA A 31 -24.36 -5.48 14.88
N VAL A 32 -23.65 -6.48 15.41
CA VAL A 32 -23.43 -7.77 14.73
C VAL A 32 -24.29 -8.91 15.28
N ASN A 33 -25.28 -8.62 16.13
CA ASN A 33 -26.17 -9.60 16.76
C ASN A 33 -25.43 -10.73 17.51
N LEU A 34 -24.39 -10.38 18.26
CA LEU A 34 -23.63 -11.31 19.10
C LEU A 34 -23.66 -10.90 20.58
N SER A 35 -23.09 -11.75 21.43
CA SER A 35 -22.79 -11.37 22.81
C SER A 35 -21.44 -10.62 22.89
N PRO A 36 -21.24 -9.71 23.87
CA PRO A 36 -19.94 -9.05 24.04
C PRO A 36 -18.75 -10.02 24.22
N PRO A 37 -18.89 -11.15 24.96
CA PRO A 37 -17.85 -12.18 25.00
C PRO A 37 -17.55 -12.81 23.64
N SER A 38 -18.57 -13.03 22.79
CA SER A 38 -18.38 -13.58 21.44
C SER A 38 -17.58 -12.62 20.54
N VAL A 39 -17.89 -11.32 20.59
CA VAL A 39 -17.10 -10.30 19.88
C VAL A 39 -15.66 -10.27 20.40
N SER A 40 -15.47 -10.30 21.72
CA SER A 40 -14.14 -10.33 22.30
C SER A 40 -13.33 -11.55 21.87
N ALA A 41 -13.96 -12.73 21.72
CA ALA A 41 -13.29 -13.93 21.26
C ALA A 41 -12.85 -13.80 19.79
N ARG A 42 -13.73 -13.29 18.93
CA ARG A 42 -13.41 -13.02 17.51
C ARG A 42 -12.28 -12.02 17.34
N VAL A 43 -12.32 -10.89 18.05
CA VAL A 43 -11.23 -9.89 17.99
C VAL A 43 -9.89 -10.52 18.40
N ARG A 44 -9.86 -11.32 19.46
CA ARG A 44 -8.63 -12.03 19.87
C ARG A 44 -8.15 -13.02 18.83
N GLN A 45 -9.06 -13.73 18.16
CA GLN A 45 -8.70 -14.62 17.07
C GLN A 45 -8.09 -13.84 15.90
N LEU A 46 -8.70 -12.72 15.51
CA LEU A 46 -8.17 -11.83 14.47
C LEU A 46 -6.80 -11.24 14.83
N GLU A 47 -6.54 -10.97 16.11
CA GLU A 47 -5.20 -10.60 16.60
C GLU A 47 -4.21 -11.77 16.49
N GLN A 48 -4.62 -12.98 16.88
CA GLN A 48 -3.78 -14.20 16.81
C GLN A 48 -3.44 -14.61 15.37
N GLU A 49 -4.32 -14.32 14.43
CA GLU A 49 -4.15 -14.59 13.00
C GLU A 49 -3.44 -13.44 12.25
N ASP A 50 -2.91 -12.44 12.98
CA ASP A 50 -2.25 -11.24 12.43
C ASP A 50 -3.13 -10.40 11.48
N VAL A 51 -4.44 -10.66 11.43
CA VAL A 51 -5.41 -9.82 10.71
C VAL A 51 -5.50 -8.45 11.39
N ILE A 52 -5.59 -8.43 12.73
CA ILE A 52 -5.41 -7.23 13.55
C ILE A 52 -3.97 -7.24 14.09
N ARG A 53 -3.08 -6.52 13.41
CA ARG A 53 -1.67 -6.46 13.83
C ARG A 53 -1.42 -5.63 15.09
N ARG A 54 -2.23 -4.58 15.31
CA ARG A 54 -2.12 -3.68 16.48
C ARG A 54 -3.33 -2.75 16.61
N PHE A 55 -3.59 -2.31 17.85
CA PHE A 55 -4.37 -1.12 18.14
C PHE A 55 -3.42 0.05 18.37
N THR A 56 -3.61 1.15 17.64
CA THR A 56 -2.70 2.30 17.67
C THR A 56 -3.46 3.61 17.51
N VAL A 57 -2.76 4.73 17.67
CA VAL A 57 -3.29 6.07 17.45
C VAL A 57 -2.75 6.56 16.11
N ASP A 58 -3.65 7.04 15.25
CA ASP A 58 -3.27 7.79 14.05
C ASP A 58 -2.91 9.22 14.45
N LEU A 59 -1.63 9.57 14.35
CA LEU A 59 -1.09 10.85 14.77
C LEU A 59 -0.66 11.65 13.55
N ASP A 60 -1.26 12.82 13.35
CA ASP A 60 -0.77 13.78 12.36
C ASP A 60 0.47 14.50 12.90
N LEU A 61 1.64 13.93 12.60
CA LEU A 61 2.93 14.49 12.98
C LEU A 61 3.23 15.84 12.31
N THR A 62 2.54 16.18 11.23
CA THR A 62 2.70 17.50 10.59
C THR A 62 2.11 18.61 11.44
N GLN A 63 1.02 18.32 12.15
CA GLN A 63 0.38 19.25 13.10
C GLN A 63 1.07 19.24 14.47
N TYR A 64 1.60 18.09 14.89
CA TYR A 64 2.17 17.91 16.22
C TYR A 64 3.65 18.35 16.32
N GLU A 65 4.48 18.09 15.30
CA GLU A 65 5.95 18.20 15.39
C GLU A 65 6.63 18.97 14.24
N ASN A 66 5.91 19.80 13.47
CA ASN A 66 6.44 20.52 12.30
C ASN A 66 7.20 19.59 11.33
N ARG A 67 6.60 18.43 11.04
CA ARG A 67 7.13 17.45 10.10
C ARG A 67 6.50 17.60 8.72
N ILE A 68 7.04 16.87 7.74
CA ILE A 68 6.51 16.80 6.38
C ILE A 68 6.56 15.37 5.86
N HIS A 69 5.52 14.95 5.15
CA HIS A 69 5.52 13.66 4.48
C HIS A 69 6.38 13.71 3.22
N VAL A 70 7.21 12.68 3.05
CA VAL A 70 8.03 12.49 1.85
C VAL A 70 7.87 11.06 1.35
N MET A 71 7.88 10.92 0.03
CA MET A 71 8.06 9.64 -0.64
C MET A 71 9.49 9.56 -1.12
N VAL A 72 10.19 8.50 -0.74
CA VAL A 72 11.54 8.20 -1.22
C VAL A 72 11.44 7.00 -2.12
N ARG A 73 11.92 7.14 -3.36
CA ARG A 73 12.06 6.04 -4.30
C ARG A 73 13.53 5.71 -4.43
N LEU A 74 13.90 4.45 -4.29
CA LEU A 74 15.28 3.99 -4.37
C LEU A 74 15.38 2.82 -5.34
N GLN A 75 16.31 2.93 -6.28
CA GLN A 75 16.64 1.87 -7.22
C GLN A 75 17.86 1.10 -6.71
N PRO A 76 17.69 -0.11 -6.15
CA PRO A 76 18.79 -0.86 -5.56
C PRO A 76 19.78 -1.32 -6.63
N GLU A 77 21.01 -1.59 -6.23
CA GLU A 77 21.92 -2.43 -7.01
C GLU A 77 21.41 -3.88 -7.12
N LEU A 78 21.92 -4.62 -8.12
CA LEU A 78 21.51 -6.01 -8.35
C LEU A 78 21.79 -6.88 -7.12
N GLY A 79 20.78 -7.62 -6.66
CA GLY A 79 20.88 -8.50 -5.50
C GLY A 79 20.89 -7.77 -4.14
N LYS A 80 20.66 -6.45 -4.11
CA LYS A 80 20.65 -5.66 -2.86
C LYS A 80 19.26 -5.29 -2.35
N THR A 81 18.19 -5.64 -3.06
CA THR A 81 16.82 -5.24 -2.73
C THR A 81 16.42 -5.62 -1.30
N ASP A 82 16.61 -6.87 -0.90
CA ASP A 82 16.18 -7.34 0.44
C ASP A 82 16.99 -6.69 1.56
N SER A 83 18.32 -6.68 1.46
CA SER A 83 19.19 -6.03 2.46
C SER A 83 18.94 -4.53 2.58
N LEU A 84 18.65 -3.87 1.46
CA LEU A 84 18.35 -2.45 1.44
C LEU A 84 16.97 -2.18 2.06
N ARG A 85 15.97 -3.02 1.79
CA ARG A 85 14.63 -2.95 2.42
C ARG A 85 14.73 -3.03 3.94
N GLU A 86 15.49 -3.99 4.46
CA GLU A 86 15.72 -4.15 5.91
C GLU A 86 16.38 -2.89 6.50
N SER A 87 17.41 -2.37 5.84
CA SER A 87 18.11 -1.16 6.29
C SER A 87 17.20 0.09 6.30
N ILE A 88 16.31 0.22 5.31
CA ILE A 88 15.36 1.34 5.23
C ILE A 88 14.28 1.22 6.31
N LEU A 89 13.83 0.01 6.66
CA LEU A 89 12.85 -0.20 7.73
C LEU A 89 13.36 0.27 9.10
N GLU A 90 14.67 0.23 9.33
CA GLU A 90 15.31 0.71 10.57
C GLU A 90 15.60 2.22 10.56
N THR A 91 15.39 2.88 9.42
CA THR A 91 15.73 4.30 9.25
C THR A 91 14.76 5.20 10.03
N PRO A 92 15.26 6.17 10.83
CA PRO A 92 14.40 7.09 11.55
C PRO A 92 13.43 7.85 10.64
N ALA A 93 12.20 8.02 11.12
CA ALA A 93 11.09 8.67 10.41
C ALA A 93 10.52 7.92 9.20
N VAL A 94 11.04 6.74 8.84
CA VAL A 94 10.37 5.85 7.88
C VAL A 94 9.17 5.18 8.56
N GLU A 95 8.02 5.24 7.89
CA GLU A 95 6.74 4.69 8.38
C GLU A 95 6.37 3.41 7.63
N HIS A 96 6.61 3.41 6.32
CA HIS A 96 6.28 2.31 5.43
C HIS A 96 7.39 2.09 4.41
N VAL A 97 7.63 0.83 4.08
CA VAL A 97 8.55 0.41 3.02
C VAL A 97 7.85 -0.63 2.17
N PHE A 98 7.84 -0.38 0.87
CA PHE A 98 7.28 -1.24 -0.15
C PHE A 98 8.38 -1.63 -1.13
N THR A 99 8.27 -2.84 -1.68
CA THR A 99 9.07 -3.28 -2.81
C THR A 99 8.13 -3.45 -3.99
N THR A 100 8.42 -2.78 -5.10
CA THR A 100 7.67 -2.94 -6.35
C THR A 100 8.03 -4.26 -7.02
N ALA A 101 7.20 -4.73 -7.97
CA ALA A 101 7.51 -5.93 -8.76
C ALA A 101 8.83 -5.82 -9.54
N GLU A 102 9.25 -4.59 -9.88
CA GLU A 102 10.49 -4.28 -10.60
C GLU A 102 11.71 -4.22 -9.66
N GLY A 103 11.52 -4.44 -8.36
CA GLY A 103 12.58 -4.43 -7.35
C GLY A 103 12.99 -3.04 -6.87
N GLU A 104 12.29 -1.97 -7.27
CA GLU A 104 12.43 -0.64 -6.68
C GLU A 104 11.85 -0.61 -5.26
N ILE A 105 12.50 0.11 -4.36
CA ILE A 105 12.01 0.35 -3.00
C ILE A 105 11.32 1.71 -2.96
N VAL A 106 10.10 1.72 -2.43
CA VAL A 106 9.34 2.94 -2.15
C VAL A 106 9.15 3.04 -0.64
N ALA A 107 9.69 4.11 -0.04
CA ALA A 107 9.52 4.40 1.38
C ALA A 107 8.66 5.65 1.57
N VAL A 108 7.73 5.59 2.52
CA VAL A 108 7.03 6.76 3.04
C VAL A 108 7.65 7.13 4.38
N ALA A 109 8.03 8.38 4.52
CA ALA A 109 8.68 8.89 5.72
C ALA A 109 8.14 10.26 6.12
N THR A 110 8.27 10.59 7.40
CA THR A 110 7.84 11.87 7.97
C THR A 110 8.99 12.55 8.74
N PRO A 111 10.04 13.01 8.02
CA PRO A 111 11.18 13.70 8.62
C PRO A 111 10.85 15.15 9.06
N PRO A 112 11.78 15.81 9.78
CA PRO A 112 11.63 17.23 10.11
C PRO A 112 11.60 18.09 8.83
N ARG A 113 10.63 19.02 8.76
CA ARG A 113 10.32 19.77 7.54
C ARG A 113 11.49 20.56 6.96
N ASN A 114 12.31 21.15 7.81
CA ASN A 114 13.39 22.06 7.41
C ASN A 114 14.72 21.33 7.09
N THR A 115 14.79 20.01 7.24
CA THR A 115 16.04 19.25 7.09
C THR A 115 15.91 18.03 6.18
N VAL A 116 14.84 17.91 5.38
CA VAL A 116 14.60 16.73 4.50
C VAL A 116 15.84 16.29 3.72
N GLY A 117 16.53 17.20 3.05
CA GLY A 117 17.74 16.86 2.27
C GLY A 117 18.89 16.33 3.14
N ASN A 118 19.09 16.91 4.33
CA ASN A 118 20.10 16.44 5.28
C ASN A 118 19.70 15.08 5.87
N TRP A 119 18.43 14.92 6.28
CA TRP A 119 17.89 13.66 6.76
C TRP A 119 18.11 12.54 5.75
N ALA A 120 17.80 12.78 4.47
CA ALA A 120 17.99 11.78 3.42
C ALA A 120 19.46 11.37 3.29
N GLN A 121 20.39 12.33 3.26
CA GLN A 121 21.82 12.04 3.14
C GLN A 121 22.42 11.36 4.37
N GLN A 122 21.93 11.70 5.56
CA GLN A 122 22.47 11.21 6.82
C GLN A 122 21.94 9.82 7.18
N TYR A 123 20.68 9.54 6.90
CA TYR A 123 20.00 8.36 7.43
C TYR A 123 19.65 7.32 6.37
N LEU A 124 19.50 7.69 5.09
CA LEU A 124 19.21 6.68 4.08
C LEU A 124 20.46 5.86 3.73
N PRO A 125 20.34 4.54 3.62
CA PRO A 125 21.43 3.65 3.20
C PRO A 125 21.71 3.77 1.69
N LEU A 126 22.37 4.84 1.26
CA LEU A 126 22.55 5.17 -0.16
C LEU A 126 23.71 4.42 -0.84
N THR A 127 24.50 3.63 -0.12
CA THR A 127 25.69 2.94 -0.67
C THR A 127 25.33 1.91 -1.74
N ASP A 128 24.23 1.18 -1.55
CA ASP A 128 23.76 0.11 -2.46
C ASP A 128 22.64 0.62 -3.41
N VAL A 129 22.63 1.92 -3.70
CA VAL A 129 21.56 2.60 -4.44
C VAL A 129 22.10 3.26 -5.70
N ARG A 130 21.60 2.85 -6.87
CA ARG A 130 22.00 3.44 -8.16
C ARG A 130 21.38 4.82 -8.39
N ARG A 131 20.15 5.00 -7.92
CA ARG A 131 19.38 6.23 -8.05
C ARG A 131 18.38 6.32 -6.91
N TYR A 132 18.18 7.53 -6.41
CA TYR A 132 17.06 7.83 -5.53
C TYR A 132 16.43 9.16 -5.87
N ASP A 133 15.15 9.30 -5.54
CA ASP A 133 14.43 10.57 -5.55
C ASP A 133 13.62 10.74 -4.28
N VAL A 134 13.57 11.98 -3.79
CA VAL A 134 12.79 12.38 -2.62
C VAL A 134 11.72 13.36 -3.08
N GLN A 135 10.47 12.98 -2.92
CA GLN A 135 9.31 13.75 -3.33
C GLN A 135 8.56 14.23 -2.10
N LEU A 136 8.35 15.55 -1.99
CA LEU A 136 7.52 16.10 -0.92
C LEU A 136 6.05 15.82 -1.24
N LEU A 137 5.33 15.24 -0.28
CA LEU A 137 3.90 14.98 -0.43
C LEU A 137 3.13 16.19 0.10
N SER A 138 2.35 16.83 -0.78
CA SER A 138 1.59 18.03 -0.44
C SER A 138 0.38 17.75 0.44
N ASN A 139 -0.15 16.52 0.39
CA ASN A 139 -1.29 16.06 1.18
C ASN A 139 -1.17 14.56 1.43
N ALA A 140 -1.59 14.11 2.60
CA ALA A 140 -1.76 12.71 2.97
C ALA A 140 -3.10 12.57 3.69
N ALA A 141 -3.90 11.60 3.28
CA ALA A 141 -5.14 11.24 3.94
C ALA A 141 -5.18 9.72 4.05
N GLN A 142 -5.52 9.22 5.24
CA GLN A 142 -5.72 7.81 5.47
C GLN A 142 -7.22 7.53 5.61
N SER A 143 -7.71 6.50 4.91
CA SER A 143 -9.00 5.90 5.23
C SER A 143 -8.75 4.67 6.10
N ALA A 144 -9.37 4.60 7.28
CA ALA A 144 -9.19 3.49 8.20
C ALA A 144 -9.69 2.16 7.62
N TYR A 145 -10.68 2.24 6.73
CA TYR A 145 -11.18 1.16 5.93
C TYR A 145 -11.49 1.80 4.57
N ALA A 146 -10.68 1.55 3.54
CA ALA A 146 -11.16 1.81 2.19
C ALA A 146 -12.34 0.87 2.02
N GLU A 147 -13.57 1.40 1.91
CA GLU A 147 -14.67 0.59 1.39
C GLU A 147 -14.11 -0.10 0.15
N GLY A 148 -14.17 -1.42 0.13
CA GLY A 148 -13.89 -2.19 -1.04
C GLY A 148 -14.93 -1.80 -2.09
N THR A 149 -14.75 -0.67 -2.77
CA THR A 149 -14.89 -0.74 -4.20
C THR A 149 -13.83 -1.76 -4.60
N GLU A 150 -14.26 -3.01 -4.73
CA GLU A 150 -13.60 -3.96 -5.61
C GLU A 150 -13.61 -3.35 -7.02
N SER A 151 -12.83 -2.29 -7.22
CA SER A 151 -12.24 -2.01 -8.51
C SER A 151 -11.12 -3.02 -8.62
N ALA A 152 -11.50 -4.30 -8.70
CA ALA A 152 -10.64 -5.37 -9.14
C ALA A 152 -10.00 -4.84 -10.42
N LEU A 153 -8.69 -4.54 -10.37
CA LEU A 153 -7.98 -4.00 -11.50
C LEU A 153 -8.22 -4.97 -12.65
N LYS A 154 -8.87 -4.52 -13.72
CA LYS A 154 -9.19 -5.38 -14.85
C LYS A 154 -8.08 -5.29 -15.87
N CYS A 155 -7.66 -6.44 -16.38
CA CYS A 155 -6.70 -6.51 -17.46
C CYS A 155 -7.27 -5.78 -18.68
N ALA A 156 -6.55 -4.79 -19.20
CA ALA A 156 -6.99 -3.99 -20.35
C ALA A 156 -7.14 -4.84 -21.63
N ASN A 157 -6.46 -5.99 -21.69
CA ASN A 157 -6.54 -6.94 -22.80
C ASN A 157 -7.70 -7.95 -22.64
N CYS A 158 -7.70 -8.73 -21.55
CA CYS A 158 -8.60 -9.88 -21.40
C CYS A 158 -9.76 -9.66 -20.42
N GLY A 159 -9.77 -8.54 -19.68
CA GLY A 159 -10.83 -8.22 -18.73
C GLY A 159 -10.80 -9.02 -17.41
N THR A 160 -9.88 -9.96 -17.24
CA THR A 160 -9.72 -10.71 -15.98
C THR A 160 -9.22 -9.80 -14.85
N THR A 161 -9.58 -10.10 -13.61
CA THR A 161 -9.01 -9.44 -12.43
C THR A 161 -7.50 -9.69 -12.37
N VAL A 162 -6.74 -8.62 -12.23
CA VAL A 162 -5.29 -8.61 -12.09
C VAL A 162 -4.96 -8.91 -10.64
N GLY A 163 -4.16 -9.97 -10.43
CA GLY A 163 -3.63 -10.34 -9.11
C GLY A 163 -2.41 -9.51 -8.71
N GLU A 164 -1.77 -9.87 -7.59
CA GLU A 164 -0.61 -9.17 -7.05
C GLU A 164 0.59 -9.12 -8.02
N ASP A 165 0.73 -10.13 -8.89
CA ASP A 165 1.79 -10.23 -9.91
C ASP A 165 1.43 -9.51 -11.23
N GLY A 166 0.47 -8.60 -11.19
CA GLY A 166 0.02 -7.82 -12.34
C GLY A 166 1.07 -6.84 -12.86
N LEU A 167 0.99 -6.53 -14.15
CA LEU A 167 1.81 -5.52 -14.79
C LEU A 167 1.02 -4.24 -15.02
N ALA A 168 1.66 -3.09 -14.83
CA ALA A 168 1.08 -1.79 -15.15
C ALA A 168 1.98 -1.06 -16.13
N THR A 169 1.48 -0.75 -17.33
CA THR A 169 2.25 -0.07 -18.38
C THR A 169 1.47 1.13 -18.91
N ARG A 170 2.15 2.17 -19.41
CA ARG A 170 1.48 3.26 -20.13
C ARG A 170 1.37 2.93 -21.62
N VAL A 171 0.15 2.91 -22.15
CA VAL A 171 -0.14 2.77 -23.59
C VAL A 171 -0.97 3.97 -24.03
N GLY A 172 -0.48 4.72 -25.03
CA GLY A 172 -1.20 5.91 -25.52
C GLY A 172 -1.33 7.04 -24.49
N GLY A 173 -0.41 7.14 -23.54
CA GLY A 173 -0.44 8.13 -22.45
C GLY A 173 -1.27 7.73 -21.23
N SER A 174 -2.18 6.75 -21.34
CA SER A 174 -2.99 6.23 -20.23
C SER A 174 -2.34 5.02 -19.56
N LEU A 175 -2.47 4.91 -18.24
CA LEU A 175 -2.02 3.75 -17.47
C LEU A 175 -2.97 2.58 -17.69
N GLN A 176 -2.43 1.45 -18.13
CA GLN A 176 -3.16 0.19 -18.38
C GLN A 176 -2.59 -0.92 -17.49
N GLN A 177 -3.45 -1.87 -17.11
CA GLN A 177 -3.11 -2.98 -16.22
C GLN A 177 -3.24 -4.31 -16.98
N PHE A 178 -2.37 -5.28 -16.72
CA PHE A 178 -2.35 -6.58 -17.39
C PHE A 178 -2.10 -7.72 -16.41
N CYS A 179 -2.73 -8.86 -16.64
CA CYS A 179 -2.53 -10.06 -15.82
C CYS A 179 -1.23 -10.81 -16.15
N SER A 180 -0.56 -10.49 -17.26
CA SER A 180 0.70 -11.13 -17.68
C SER A 180 1.39 -10.33 -18.79
N GLU A 181 2.70 -10.55 -18.98
CA GLU A 181 3.51 -9.93 -20.06
C GLU A 181 2.93 -10.21 -21.44
N ASN A 182 2.33 -11.39 -21.62
CA ASN A 182 1.68 -11.77 -22.87
C ASN A 182 0.46 -10.89 -23.17
N CYS A 183 -0.34 -10.56 -22.14
CA CYS A 183 -1.48 -9.65 -22.31
C CYS A 183 -1.04 -8.21 -22.59
N GLU A 184 0.05 -7.75 -21.95
CA GLU A 184 0.63 -6.44 -22.25
C GLU A 184 1.08 -6.36 -23.72
N THR A 185 1.88 -7.34 -24.16
CA THR A 185 2.44 -7.37 -25.51
C THR A 185 1.33 -7.37 -26.56
N THR A 186 0.35 -8.26 -26.40
CA THR A 186 -0.79 -8.37 -27.31
C THR A 186 -1.58 -7.06 -27.41
N TYR A 187 -1.85 -6.41 -26.28
CA TYR A 187 -2.60 -5.16 -26.27
C TYR A 187 -1.83 -4.02 -26.94
N ARG A 188 -0.52 -3.94 -26.74
CA ARG A 188 0.33 -2.89 -27.32
C ARG A 188 0.38 -3.00 -28.85
N GLU A 189 0.43 -4.21 -29.38
CA GLU A 189 0.34 -4.48 -30.82
C GLU A 189 -1.01 -4.01 -31.39
N GLN A 190 -2.12 -4.45 -30.78
CA GLN A 190 -3.48 -4.08 -31.21
C GLN A 190 -3.74 -2.57 -31.14
N TYR A 191 -3.22 -1.90 -30.10
CA TYR A 191 -3.35 -0.46 -29.95
C TYR A 191 -2.61 0.28 -31.07
N THR A 192 -1.41 -0.18 -31.43
CA THR A 192 -0.60 0.41 -32.50
C THR A 192 -1.30 0.29 -33.85
N GLU A 193 -1.83 -0.91 -34.18
CA GLU A 193 -2.61 -1.13 -35.41
C GLU A 193 -3.88 -0.27 -35.50
N SER A 194 -4.49 0.03 -34.35
CA SER A 194 -5.70 0.84 -34.27
C SER A 194 -5.42 2.33 -34.48
N GLN A 195 -4.25 2.82 -34.04
CA GLN A 195 -3.81 4.21 -34.29
C GLN A 195 -3.44 4.42 -35.77
N GLU A 196 -2.77 3.45 -36.39
CA GLU A 196 -2.42 3.52 -37.82
C GLU A 196 -3.66 3.55 -38.73
N LYS A 197 -4.77 2.92 -38.31
CA LYS A 197 -6.06 2.96 -39.02
C LYS A 197 -6.87 4.23 -38.76
N SER A 198 -6.63 4.96 -37.67
CA SER A 198 -7.30 6.23 -37.39
C SER A 198 -6.61 7.43 -38.04
N ASP A 199 -5.31 7.29 -38.33
CA ASP A 199 -4.49 8.33 -38.96
C ASP A 199 -4.42 8.20 -40.51
N ALA A 200 -5.08 7.18 -41.08
CA ALA A 200 -5.20 6.91 -42.52
C ALA A 200 -6.57 7.32 -43.07
#